data_AF-A0A1E3K773-F1
#
_entry.id   AF-A0A1E3K773-F1
#
_cell.length_a   1.000
_cell.length_b   1.000
_cell.length_c   1.000
_cell.angle_alpha   90.00
_cell.angle_beta   90.00
_cell.angle_gamma   90.00
#
_symmetry.space_group_name_H-M   'P 1'
#
loop_
_entity.id
_entity.type
_entity.pdbx_description
1 polymer ?
#
loop_
_entity_poly.entity_id
_entity_poly.type
_entity_poly.pdbx_seq_one_letter_code
_entity_poly.pdbx_strand_id
1 'polypeptide(L)'
;MRAPPTPLFLSLLALFSISALGAPSSIAATSRPLPTASSSSLSPIDVLEASHRGAKKREVIKRAQLAPGFTWGTDPMRGVNIGGWLVLEPWITPSLFENKPDWVVDEWTYGEYMKTQNNTMDEIRSHWNNWFKYAELEDIAASGLNTIRIQIGYWSVIDLSTDEPYLVGAYDYLKLAVTWASSIRDSRQWFSNTTNLDRTYSALSVLTSEFTQSFYNSTVVAIELINEPFPYNAAELDVLKGFYQGAYGTVRGADQKAGGGGNDVVVAIDEGFQGLTTWESFMQAPDYQNVAMDTHIYMMFDLDLIAMGYTESLDWYCGQASFLNRSNNVHWTIVGEFVPANTDCAYWLNGRGRGARYDNTLNTSASLEYPGDCSAKTGADPSGFSDEYVQYLAKSFEVQTWVYEQASGWVMWTWKTERAADWSMQTGITYGWIPTPIYSKPHG
;
A
#
# COMPACT_ATOMS: atom_id res chain seq x y z
N MET A 1 5.97 5.31 -38.81
CA MET A 1 4.83 4.41 -38.48
C MET A 1 4.81 4.30 -36.96
N ARG A 2 3.65 4.50 -36.29
CA ARG A 2 3.57 4.54 -34.83
C ARG A 2 3.14 3.17 -34.29
N ALA A 3 3.77 2.72 -33.20
CA ALA A 3 3.34 1.53 -32.46
C ALA A 3 2.05 1.80 -31.66
N PRO A 4 1.19 0.78 -31.44
CA PRO A 4 0.04 0.87 -30.54
C PRO A 4 0.45 0.62 -29.06
N PRO A 5 -0.28 1.19 -28.08
CA PRO A 5 0.01 1.03 -26.65
C PRO A 5 -0.74 -0.14 -25.98
N THR A 6 -0.16 -0.67 -24.90
CA THR A 6 -0.68 -1.72 -24.01
C THR A 6 -1.58 -1.15 -22.90
N PRO A 7 -2.67 -1.81 -22.47
CA PRO A 7 -3.49 -1.37 -21.33
C PRO A 7 -3.18 -2.13 -20.02
N LEU A 8 -3.10 -1.40 -18.90
CA LEU A 8 -3.18 -1.92 -17.52
C LEU A 8 -4.61 -1.76 -16.96
N PHE A 9 -5.02 -2.60 -15.99
CA PHE A 9 -6.28 -2.45 -15.24
C PHE A 9 -6.15 -2.96 -13.79
N LEU A 10 -6.81 -2.28 -12.84
CA LEU A 10 -6.99 -2.68 -11.43
C LEU A 10 -8.43 -2.30 -10.97
N SER A 11 -9.04 -3.03 -10.02
CA SER A 11 -10.40 -2.80 -9.46
C SER A 11 -10.59 -3.55 -8.11
N LEU A 12 -11.62 -3.23 -7.31
CA LEU A 12 -11.64 -3.25 -5.81
C LEU A 12 -13.16 -3.13 -5.37
N LEU A 13 -13.78 -3.74 -4.31
CA LEU A 13 -15.28 -3.60 -4.00
C LEU A 13 -15.80 -3.71 -2.51
N ALA A 14 -16.72 -2.83 -2.02
CA ALA A 14 -17.25 -2.72 -0.61
C ALA A 14 -18.80 -2.66 -0.35
N LEU A 15 -19.16 -2.43 0.93
CA LEU A 15 -20.38 -1.73 1.43
C LEU A 15 -20.01 -0.77 2.62
N PHE A 16 -20.98 -0.11 3.29
CA PHE A 16 -20.77 1.25 3.89
C PHE A 16 -21.33 1.55 5.31
N SER A 17 -21.06 2.75 5.89
CA SER A 17 -21.58 3.24 7.20
C SER A 17 -21.77 4.79 7.32
N ILE A 18 -22.56 5.27 8.30
CA ILE A 18 -23.10 6.67 8.41
C ILE A 18 -23.25 7.11 9.90
N SER A 19 -23.14 8.41 10.27
CA SER A 19 -23.85 9.06 11.44
C SER A 19 -23.55 10.57 11.66
N ALA A 20 -24.35 11.27 12.49
CA ALA A 20 -24.34 12.74 12.73
C ALA A 20 -23.68 13.21 14.08
N LEU A 21 -23.99 14.44 14.58
CA LEU A 21 -23.35 15.17 15.72
C LEU A 21 -24.34 16.10 16.50
N GLY A 22 -23.92 16.74 17.62
CA GLY A 22 -24.66 17.78 18.40
C GLY A 22 -24.03 18.09 19.80
N ALA A 23 -24.21 19.29 20.38
CA ALA A 23 -23.49 19.79 21.60
C ALA A 23 -24.31 20.91 22.34
N PRO A 24 -23.83 21.73 23.34
CA PRO A 24 -22.52 21.82 24.03
C PRO A 24 -22.50 22.20 25.57
N SER A 25 -21.28 22.31 26.14
CA SER A 25 -20.79 23.30 27.16
C SER A 25 -21.26 23.43 28.64
N SER A 26 -20.27 23.21 29.56
CA SER A 26 -19.83 24.14 30.65
C SER A 26 -20.46 24.15 32.08
N ILE A 27 -20.16 25.21 32.87
CA ILE A 27 -20.50 25.53 34.29
C ILE A 27 -19.59 24.87 35.38
N ALA A 28 -19.61 25.40 36.64
CA ALA A 28 -18.43 25.45 37.54
C ALA A 28 -18.60 25.04 39.04
N ALA A 29 -17.47 24.57 39.62
CA ALA A 29 -16.98 24.64 41.02
C ALA A 29 -17.74 24.00 42.22
N THR A 30 -17.05 23.11 42.98
CA THR A 30 -16.56 23.31 44.39
C THR A 30 -15.90 22.01 44.95
N SER A 31 -15.48 21.95 46.22
CA SER A 31 -14.25 21.22 46.65
C SER A 31 -14.32 20.31 47.90
N ARG A 32 -13.46 19.26 47.93
CA ARG A 32 -12.87 18.52 49.09
C ARG A 32 -13.81 17.75 50.06
N PRO A 33 -13.30 16.85 50.97
CA PRO A 33 -12.03 16.09 51.02
C PRO A 33 -12.19 14.56 51.27
N LEU A 34 -11.06 13.84 51.43
CA LEU A 34 -10.95 12.44 51.91
C LEU A 34 -11.43 12.26 53.39
N PRO A 35 -11.77 11.02 53.80
CA PRO A 35 -10.90 10.36 54.80
C PRO A 35 -10.71 8.83 54.66
N THR A 36 -9.70 8.34 55.38
CA THR A 36 -9.33 6.93 55.64
C THR A 36 -10.18 6.27 56.74
N ALA A 37 -10.34 4.93 56.74
CA ALA A 37 -10.08 4.05 57.90
C ALA A 37 -10.54 2.59 57.69
N SER A 38 -9.94 1.68 58.47
CA SER A 38 -10.20 0.24 58.58
C SER A 38 -11.43 -0.13 59.41
N SER A 39 -12.03 -1.31 59.19
CA SER A 39 -11.98 -2.43 60.17
C SER A 39 -12.83 -3.65 59.76
N SER A 40 -12.48 -4.79 60.34
CA SER A 40 -13.07 -6.13 60.19
C SER A 40 -14.41 -6.34 60.92
N SER A 41 -15.27 -7.21 60.40
CA SER A 41 -15.76 -8.40 61.15
C SER A 41 -16.59 -9.34 60.25
N LEU A 42 -16.60 -10.64 60.58
CA LEU A 42 -17.18 -11.72 59.78
C LEU A 42 -18.68 -11.93 60.07
N SER A 43 -19.44 -12.42 59.08
CA SER A 43 -20.84 -12.89 59.25
C SER A 43 -21.24 -13.86 58.10
N PRO A 44 -21.22 -15.19 58.31
CA PRO A 44 -21.42 -16.19 57.24
C PRO A 44 -22.49 -17.29 57.54
N ILE A 45 -22.57 -18.28 56.63
CA ILE A 45 -23.14 -19.64 56.75
C ILE A 45 -24.60 -19.88 56.27
N ASP A 46 -24.68 -20.82 55.32
CA ASP A 46 -25.76 -21.71 54.86
C ASP A 46 -27.14 -21.19 54.40
N VAL A 47 -27.29 -21.13 53.06
CA VAL A 47 -28.42 -21.76 52.37
C VAL A 47 -27.93 -22.47 51.09
N LEU A 48 -28.04 -23.81 51.09
CA LEU A 48 -28.03 -24.76 49.94
C LEU A 48 -26.70 -25.05 49.20
N GLU A 49 -26.05 -26.13 49.65
CA GLU A 49 -25.28 -27.04 48.79
C GLU A 49 -26.17 -27.81 47.79
N ALA A 50 -25.49 -28.52 46.87
CA ALA A 50 -25.93 -29.73 46.18
C ALA A 50 -26.95 -29.63 45.03
N SER A 51 -26.46 -29.29 43.83
CA SER A 51 -26.65 -30.22 42.71
C SER A 51 -25.44 -30.28 41.78
N HIS A 52 -25.12 -31.50 41.39
CA HIS A 52 -23.94 -31.99 40.69
C HIS A 52 -23.55 -31.26 39.38
N ARG A 53 -22.24 -30.94 39.32
CA ARG A 53 -21.30 -31.22 38.21
C ARG A 53 -21.87 -31.25 36.78
N GLY A 54 -21.52 -30.22 36.01
CA GLY A 54 -21.43 -30.30 34.54
C GLY A 54 -22.15 -29.16 33.84
N ALA A 55 -21.54 -28.66 32.74
CA ALA A 55 -21.98 -27.51 31.95
C ALA A 55 -21.99 -26.16 32.71
N LYS A 56 -21.54 -25.05 32.11
CA LYS A 56 -20.80 -24.82 30.86
C LYS A 56 -19.91 -23.60 31.12
N LYS A 57 -18.81 -23.42 30.38
CA LYS A 57 -18.21 -22.08 30.24
C LYS A 57 -19.35 -21.12 29.90
N ARG A 58 -19.45 -19.98 30.58
CA ARG A 58 -20.43 -18.94 30.24
C ARG A 58 -20.21 -18.64 28.76
N GLU A 59 -21.16 -19.08 27.93
CA GLU A 59 -21.02 -19.04 26.49
C GLU A 59 -21.10 -17.57 26.11
N VAL A 60 -19.94 -16.93 25.98
CA VAL A 60 -19.85 -15.60 25.38
C VAL A 60 -20.47 -15.79 24.02
N ILE A 61 -21.67 -15.23 23.84
CA ILE A 61 -22.42 -15.29 22.60
C ILE A 61 -21.43 -14.88 21.51
N LYS A 62 -21.07 -15.83 20.64
CA LYS A 62 -20.24 -15.53 19.49
C LYS A 62 -20.95 -14.40 18.76
N ARG A 63 -20.33 -13.22 18.72
CA ARG A 63 -20.74 -12.17 17.80
C ARG A 63 -20.45 -12.72 16.40
N ALA A 64 -21.42 -13.44 15.82
CA ALA A 64 -21.41 -13.74 14.40
C ALA A 64 -21.31 -12.37 13.69
N GLN A 65 -20.21 -12.09 12.99
CA GLN A 65 -19.92 -12.53 11.62
C GLN A 65 -21.00 -12.08 10.63
N LEU A 66 -20.55 -11.77 9.40
CA LEU A 66 -21.32 -11.27 8.25
C LEU A 66 -21.39 -9.73 8.10
N ALA A 67 -20.22 -9.08 8.18
CA ALA A 67 -19.87 -8.05 7.20
C ALA A 67 -18.76 -8.64 6.31
N PRO A 68 -18.96 -8.80 4.98
CA PRO A 68 -17.91 -9.36 4.12
C PRO A 68 -16.63 -8.52 4.21
N GLY A 69 -15.50 -9.12 4.59
CA GLY A 69 -14.20 -8.43 4.70
C GLY A 69 -13.97 -7.56 5.96
N PHE A 70 -14.75 -7.73 7.04
CA PHE A 70 -14.40 -7.18 8.35
C PHE A 70 -15.02 -8.01 9.49
N THR A 71 -14.19 -8.52 10.40
CA THR A 71 -14.61 -9.38 11.51
C THR A 71 -14.57 -8.63 12.85
N TRP A 72 -15.76 -8.27 13.33
CA TRP A 72 -15.95 -7.52 14.58
C TRP A 72 -15.32 -8.20 15.80
N GLY A 73 -14.30 -7.56 16.37
CA GLY A 73 -13.62 -8.02 17.59
C GLY A 73 -12.35 -8.84 17.35
N THR A 74 -12.00 -9.12 16.09
CA THR A 74 -10.64 -9.55 15.70
C THR A 74 -9.92 -8.46 14.92
N ASP A 75 -10.63 -7.77 14.01
CA ASP A 75 -10.06 -6.73 13.17
C ASP A 75 -10.30 -5.34 13.82
N PRO A 76 -9.26 -4.50 14.00
CA PRO A 76 -9.45 -3.16 14.54
C PRO A 76 -9.99 -2.21 13.46
N MET A 77 -11.08 -1.51 13.78
CA MET A 77 -11.62 -0.45 12.92
C MET A 77 -10.70 0.77 12.98
N ARG A 78 -10.20 1.23 11.82
CA ARG A 78 -9.31 2.39 11.69
C ARG A 78 -9.84 3.28 10.56
N GLY A 79 -10.29 4.49 10.88
CA GLY A 79 -10.99 5.32 9.90
C GLY A 79 -11.06 6.81 10.21
N VAL A 80 -11.47 7.57 9.20
CA VAL A 80 -11.59 9.04 9.19
C VAL A 80 -13.04 9.49 8.97
N ASN A 81 -13.35 10.74 9.30
CA ASN A 81 -14.67 11.36 9.08
C ASN A 81 -14.61 12.31 7.88
N ILE A 82 -15.54 12.17 6.93
CA ILE A 82 -15.65 13.07 5.77
C ILE A 82 -16.53 14.28 6.15
N GLY A 83 -16.04 15.07 7.11
CA GLY A 83 -16.71 16.26 7.64
C GLY A 83 -16.81 17.40 6.64
N GLY A 84 -17.75 18.33 6.87
CA GLY A 84 -18.00 19.48 5.99
C GLY A 84 -18.60 19.14 4.61
N TRP A 85 -18.75 17.86 4.23
CA TRP A 85 -19.17 17.50 2.87
C TRP A 85 -20.68 17.60 2.65
N LEU A 86 -21.44 16.70 3.29
CA LEU A 86 -22.90 16.56 3.14
C LEU A 86 -23.68 17.20 4.30
N VAL A 87 -22.94 17.85 5.22
CA VAL A 87 -23.39 18.76 6.27
C VAL A 87 -22.34 19.85 6.33
N LEU A 88 -22.75 21.12 6.22
CA LEU A 88 -21.85 22.27 6.17
C LEU A 88 -21.46 22.73 7.57
N GLU A 89 -20.18 22.99 7.77
CA GLU A 89 -19.62 23.50 9.01
C GLU A 89 -18.74 24.72 8.68
N PRO A 90 -19.11 25.96 9.06
CA PRO A 90 -18.40 27.17 8.62
C PRO A 90 -16.91 27.20 8.99
N TRP A 91 -16.52 26.47 10.04
CA TRP A 91 -15.12 26.35 10.47
C TRP A 91 -14.30 25.35 9.63
N ILE A 92 -14.98 24.43 8.91
CA ILE A 92 -14.36 23.50 7.96
C ILE A 92 -14.38 24.07 6.53
N THR A 93 -15.49 24.68 6.14
CA THR A 93 -15.73 25.19 4.77
C THR A 93 -16.02 26.71 4.76
N PRO A 94 -15.14 27.57 5.32
CA PRO A 94 -15.40 29.00 5.51
C PRO A 94 -15.66 29.75 4.21
N SER A 95 -15.10 29.29 3.08
CA SER A 95 -15.31 29.88 1.75
C SER A 95 -16.79 29.91 1.30
N LEU A 96 -17.64 29.03 1.85
CA LEU A 96 -19.10 29.06 1.62
C LEU A 96 -19.80 30.17 2.42
N PHE A 97 -19.13 30.78 3.40
CA PHE A 97 -19.69 31.74 4.36
C PHE A 97 -19.03 33.13 4.28
N GLU A 98 -17.73 33.22 3.95
CA GLU A 98 -16.91 34.45 3.96
C GLU A 98 -17.46 35.64 3.14
N ASN A 99 -18.26 35.39 2.10
CA ASN A 99 -18.88 36.44 1.27
C ASN A 99 -20.40 36.56 1.48
N LYS A 100 -20.90 36.06 2.61
CA LYS A 100 -22.31 36.14 3.02
C LYS A 100 -22.47 37.06 4.24
N PRO A 101 -23.68 37.56 4.53
CA PRO A 101 -23.90 38.42 5.70
C PRO A 101 -23.58 37.71 7.03
N ASP A 102 -23.10 38.46 8.03
CA ASP A 102 -22.67 37.97 9.35
C ASP A 102 -23.68 37.10 10.12
N TRP A 103 -24.97 37.13 9.74
CA TRP A 103 -26.01 36.28 10.34
C TRP A 103 -26.05 34.86 9.75
N VAL A 104 -25.29 34.57 8.70
CA VAL A 104 -25.16 33.25 8.08
C VAL A 104 -24.06 32.46 8.82
N VAL A 105 -24.46 31.66 9.80
CA VAL A 105 -23.57 31.04 10.80
C VAL A 105 -23.67 29.50 10.86
N ASP A 106 -24.58 28.90 10.09
CA ASP A 106 -24.82 27.46 10.01
C ASP A 106 -25.55 27.09 8.71
N GLU A 107 -25.79 25.80 8.45
CA GLU A 107 -26.49 25.34 7.23
C GLU A 107 -27.97 25.78 7.16
N TRP A 108 -28.61 26.03 8.30
CA TRP A 108 -29.98 26.56 8.37
C TRP A 108 -30.03 28.01 7.84
N THR A 109 -29.22 28.88 8.42
CA THR A 109 -29.11 30.30 8.03
C THR A 109 -28.50 30.46 6.63
N TYR A 110 -27.63 29.54 6.21
CA TYR A 110 -27.19 29.42 4.82
C TYR A 110 -28.37 29.13 3.88
N GLY A 111 -29.24 28.18 4.23
CA GLY A 111 -30.47 27.92 3.48
C GLY A 111 -31.38 29.15 3.39
N GLU A 112 -31.62 29.86 4.51
CA GLU A 112 -32.43 31.10 4.52
C GLU A 112 -31.81 32.19 3.63
N TYR A 113 -30.49 32.33 3.63
CA TYR A 113 -29.80 33.22 2.71
C TYR A 113 -30.02 32.79 1.26
N MET A 114 -29.84 31.51 0.93
CA MET A 114 -29.97 31.00 -0.44
C MET A 114 -31.41 31.05 -1.00
N LYS A 115 -32.45 31.10 -0.15
CA LYS A 115 -33.84 31.45 -0.57
C LYS A 115 -33.95 32.84 -1.20
N THR A 116 -33.06 33.77 -0.85
CA THR A 116 -33.06 35.16 -1.37
C THR A 116 -32.22 35.33 -2.65
N GLN A 117 -31.57 34.28 -3.13
CA GLN A 117 -30.64 34.29 -4.25
C GLN A 117 -31.24 33.62 -5.50
N ASN A 118 -30.75 34.00 -6.70
CA ASN A 118 -31.27 33.48 -7.97
C ASN A 118 -30.72 32.09 -8.36
N ASN A 119 -29.65 31.61 -7.71
CA ASN A 119 -28.89 30.40 -8.06
C ASN A 119 -28.76 29.43 -6.86
N THR A 120 -29.87 29.26 -6.12
CA THR A 120 -29.97 28.56 -4.83
C THR A 120 -29.22 27.22 -4.73
N MET A 121 -29.19 26.40 -5.80
CA MET A 121 -28.59 25.06 -5.77
C MET A 121 -27.17 24.94 -6.35
N ASP A 122 -26.68 25.92 -7.11
CA ASP A 122 -25.45 25.73 -7.90
C ASP A 122 -24.19 25.76 -7.02
N GLU A 123 -24.17 26.62 -6.00
CA GLU A 123 -23.05 26.71 -5.05
C GLU A 123 -22.88 25.41 -4.24
N ILE A 124 -23.97 24.91 -3.63
CA ILE A 124 -23.91 23.68 -2.82
C ILE A 124 -23.66 22.42 -3.67
N ARG A 125 -24.15 22.38 -4.92
CA ARG A 125 -23.78 21.31 -5.87
C ARG A 125 -22.32 21.39 -6.26
N SER A 126 -21.79 22.58 -6.50
CA SER A 126 -20.36 22.76 -6.78
C SER A 126 -19.50 22.25 -5.62
N HIS A 127 -19.90 22.54 -4.38
CA HIS A 127 -19.30 21.99 -3.16
C HIS A 127 -19.37 20.45 -3.10
N TRP A 128 -20.56 19.86 -3.21
CA TRP A 128 -20.72 18.41 -3.17
C TRP A 128 -19.91 17.67 -4.25
N ASN A 129 -19.76 18.25 -5.44
CA ASN A 129 -18.94 17.68 -6.52
C ASN A 129 -17.42 17.85 -6.33
N ASN A 130 -16.98 18.77 -5.45
CA ASN A 130 -15.56 19.16 -5.36
C ASN A 130 -14.87 18.93 -4.02
N TRP A 131 -15.62 18.78 -2.93
CA TRP A 131 -15.06 18.65 -1.58
C TRP A 131 -14.58 17.24 -1.21
N PHE A 132 -15.18 16.20 -1.79
CA PHE A 132 -14.72 14.82 -1.65
C PHE A 132 -15.00 14.05 -2.94
N LYS A 133 -13.95 13.46 -3.53
CA LYS A 133 -14.02 12.70 -4.79
C LYS A 133 -13.49 11.28 -4.61
N TYR A 134 -13.52 10.53 -5.70
CA TYR A 134 -12.98 9.17 -5.77
C TYR A 134 -11.51 9.08 -5.34
N ALA A 135 -10.69 10.03 -5.79
CA ALA A 135 -9.25 10.05 -5.53
C ALA A 135 -8.94 10.17 -4.02
N GLU A 136 -9.67 11.01 -3.28
CA GLU A 136 -9.52 11.09 -1.82
C GLU A 136 -9.91 9.78 -1.12
N LEU A 137 -10.83 8.98 -1.68
CA LEU A 137 -11.11 7.64 -1.14
C LEU A 137 -10.01 6.63 -1.49
N GLU A 138 -9.36 6.76 -2.65
CA GLU A 138 -8.16 5.99 -2.99
C GLU A 138 -7.01 6.32 -2.04
N ASP A 139 -6.76 7.59 -1.75
CA ASP A 139 -5.75 8.05 -0.77
C ASP A 139 -6.04 7.54 0.65
N ILE A 140 -7.30 7.59 1.08
CA ILE A 140 -7.72 7.04 2.38
C ILE A 140 -7.48 5.53 2.44
N ALA A 141 -7.84 4.77 1.40
CA ALA A 141 -7.58 3.33 1.35
C ALA A 141 -6.07 3.02 1.31
N ALA A 142 -5.29 3.79 0.54
CA ALA A 142 -3.83 3.69 0.45
C ALA A 142 -3.11 4.05 1.76
N SER A 143 -3.73 4.85 2.63
CA SER A 143 -3.23 5.14 3.99
C SER A 143 -3.43 3.99 4.99
N GLY A 144 -3.99 2.84 4.56
CA GLY A 144 -4.25 1.69 5.43
C GLY A 144 -5.45 1.87 6.36
N LEU A 145 -6.20 2.96 6.24
CA LEU A 145 -7.50 3.12 6.88
C LEU A 145 -8.50 2.19 6.20
N ASN A 146 -9.23 1.42 7.01
CA ASN A 146 -10.18 0.40 6.54
C ASN A 146 -11.64 0.84 6.63
N THR A 147 -11.90 2.08 7.07
CA THR A 147 -13.23 2.62 7.33
C THR A 147 -13.28 4.11 7.01
N ILE A 148 -14.38 4.58 6.41
CA ILE A 148 -14.76 6.00 6.43
C ILE A 148 -16.13 6.16 7.09
N ARG A 149 -16.31 7.30 7.77
CA ARG A 149 -17.59 7.73 8.34
C ARG A 149 -18.04 9.00 7.63
N ILE A 150 -19.27 8.99 7.13
CA ILE A 150 -19.88 10.15 6.47
C ILE A 150 -21.06 10.65 7.31
N GLN A 151 -21.05 11.96 7.58
CA GLN A 151 -22.17 12.71 8.14
C GLN A 151 -23.22 12.97 7.04
N ILE A 152 -24.51 12.89 7.37
CA ILE A 152 -25.60 13.26 6.48
C ILE A 152 -26.70 13.95 7.31
N GLY A 153 -27.23 15.06 6.81
CA GLY A 153 -28.35 15.75 7.43
C GLY A 153 -29.68 15.02 7.20
N TYR A 154 -30.57 15.01 8.21
CA TYR A 154 -31.90 14.39 8.07
C TYR A 154 -32.70 15.03 6.92
N TRP A 155 -32.51 16.33 6.69
CA TRP A 155 -33.13 17.13 5.63
C TRP A 155 -32.82 16.64 4.21
N SER A 156 -31.79 15.81 4.02
CA SER A 156 -31.51 15.16 2.73
C SER A 156 -32.09 13.74 2.61
N VAL A 157 -32.72 13.21 3.66
CA VAL A 157 -33.17 11.80 3.76
C VAL A 157 -34.68 11.68 3.99
N ILE A 158 -35.31 12.65 4.66
CA ILE A 158 -36.76 12.75 4.87
C ILE A 158 -37.31 14.08 4.37
N ASP A 159 -38.61 14.12 4.12
CA ASP A 159 -39.31 15.33 3.66
C ASP A 159 -39.21 16.46 4.69
N LEU A 160 -39.08 17.70 4.19
CA LEU A 160 -39.00 18.91 5.01
C LEU A 160 -40.36 19.35 5.52
N SER A 161 -40.37 19.96 6.71
CA SER A 161 -41.49 20.77 7.19
C SER A 161 -41.52 22.14 6.48
N THR A 162 -42.71 22.75 6.39
CA THR A 162 -42.99 23.93 5.54
C THR A 162 -42.01 25.10 5.68
N ASP A 163 -41.45 25.31 6.87
CA ASP A 163 -40.59 26.46 7.19
C ASP A 163 -39.08 26.12 7.14
N GLU A 164 -38.68 24.86 6.90
CA GLU A 164 -37.28 24.46 6.92
C GLU A 164 -36.53 24.93 5.65
N PRO A 165 -35.37 25.61 5.78
CA PRO A 165 -34.68 26.24 4.66
C PRO A 165 -33.70 25.37 3.86
N TYR A 166 -33.53 24.11 4.26
CA TYR A 166 -32.42 23.29 3.78
C TYR A 166 -32.45 23.01 2.27
N LEU A 167 -31.26 22.84 1.70
CA LEU A 167 -31.07 22.46 0.31
C LEU A 167 -30.98 20.93 0.19
N VAL A 168 -31.88 20.33 -0.58
CA VAL A 168 -32.00 18.87 -0.69
C VAL A 168 -31.20 18.34 -1.88
N GLY A 169 -30.47 17.24 -1.67
CA GLY A 169 -29.76 16.52 -2.74
C GLY A 169 -28.54 15.70 -2.31
N ALA A 170 -28.03 15.91 -1.09
CA ALA A 170 -26.80 15.27 -0.62
C ALA A 170 -26.87 13.73 -0.57
N TYR A 171 -28.07 13.14 -0.48
CA TYR A 171 -28.26 11.69 -0.41
C TYR A 171 -27.82 10.93 -1.67
N ASP A 172 -27.84 11.56 -2.85
CA ASP A 172 -27.30 10.93 -4.07
C ASP A 172 -25.77 10.92 -4.09
N TYR A 173 -25.12 11.92 -3.49
CA TYR A 173 -23.66 11.92 -3.28
C TYR A 173 -23.23 10.89 -2.24
N LEU A 174 -24.06 10.64 -1.21
CA LEU A 174 -23.86 9.52 -0.30
C LEU A 174 -23.92 8.17 -1.04
N LYS A 175 -24.89 7.96 -1.93
CA LYS A 175 -24.93 6.75 -2.79
C LYS A 175 -23.71 6.63 -3.71
N LEU A 176 -23.20 7.77 -4.19
CA LEU A 176 -21.97 7.81 -5.00
C LEU A 176 -20.75 7.39 -4.18
N ALA A 177 -20.57 7.88 -2.95
CA ALA A 177 -19.50 7.43 -2.05
C ALA A 177 -19.65 5.95 -1.63
N VAL A 178 -20.89 5.47 -1.42
CA VAL A 178 -21.20 4.04 -1.25
C VAL A 178 -20.78 3.23 -2.48
N THR A 179 -20.89 3.80 -3.68
CA THR A 179 -20.47 3.17 -4.95
C THR A 179 -18.97 3.25 -5.19
N TRP A 180 -18.31 4.31 -4.75
CA TRP A 180 -16.86 4.42 -4.73
C TRP A 180 -16.24 3.44 -3.74
N ALA A 181 -16.88 3.23 -2.59
CA ALA A 181 -16.58 2.09 -1.75
C ALA A 181 -16.91 0.77 -2.48
N SER A 182 -17.98 0.69 -3.26
CA SER A 182 -18.20 -0.44 -4.19
C SER A 182 -17.13 -0.55 -5.32
N SER A 183 -16.05 0.25 -5.32
CA SER A 183 -15.01 0.21 -6.36
C SER A 183 -13.49 0.22 -5.99
N ILE A 184 -12.92 0.14 -4.77
CA ILE A 184 -13.28 0.54 -3.38
C ILE A 184 -13.19 -0.53 -2.24
N ARG A 185 -12.75 -1.79 -2.42
CA ARG A 185 -12.29 -2.70 -1.31
C ARG A 185 -11.51 -4.02 -1.52
N ASP A 186 -11.10 -4.44 -2.72
CA ASP A 186 -10.01 -5.45 -2.83
C ASP A 186 -9.23 -5.29 -4.14
N SER A 187 -8.14 -4.53 -4.13
CA SER A 187 -7.26 -4.32 -5.31
C SER A 187 -6.46 -5.57 -5.64
N ARG A 188 -6.22 -6.43 -4.65
CA ARG A 188 -5.48 -7.67 -4.78
C ARG A 188 -6.42 -8.83 -5.16
N GLN A 189 -7.39 -8.51 -6.05
CA GLN A 189 -8.23 -9.47 -6.78
C GLN A 189 -7.43 -10.67 -7.30
N TRP A 190 -6.13 -10.50 -7.58
CA TRP A 190 -5.28 -11.59 -8.04
C TRP A 190 -5.25 -12.79 -7.07
N PHE A 191 -5.15 -12.58 -5.75
CA PHE A 191 -5.14 -13.65 -4.76
C PHE A 191 -6.53 -14.23 -4.46
N SER A 192 -7.58 -13.44 -4.67
CA SER A 192 -8.97 -13.79 -4.29
C SER A 192 -9.85 -14.24 -5.47
N ASN A 193 -9.40 -14.09 -6.72
CA ASN A 193 -10.17 -14.34 -7.93
C ASN A 193 -9.45 -15.34 -8.85
N THR A 194 -9.97 -16.57 -8.92
CA THR A 194 -9.42 -17.63 -9.77
C THR A 194 -9.30 -17.24 -11.25
N THR A 195 -10.20 -16.37 -11.74
CA THR A 195 -10.14 -15.84 -13.12
C THR A 195 -8.85 -15.09 -13.40
N ASN A 196 -8.28 -14.40 -12.40
CA ASN A 196 -7.02 -13.67 -12.57
C ASN A 196 -5.84 -14.65 -12.62
N LEU A 197 -5.83 -15.67 -11.76
CA LEU A 197 -4.83 -16.75 -11.80
C LEU A 197 -4.85 -17.49 -13.16
N ASP A 198 -6.05 -17.87 -13.64
CA ASP A 198 -6.23 -18.54 -14.94
C ASP A 198 -5.77 -17.67 -16.12
N ARG A 199 -5.98 -16.34 -16.04
CA ARG A 199 -5.48 -15.37 -17.03
C ARG A 199 -3.96 -15.24 -16.97
N THR A 200 -3.34 -15.27 -15.78
CA THR A 200 -1.88 -15.27 -15.64
C THR A 200 -1.29 -16.56 -16.23
N TYR A 201 -1.85 -17.74 -15.94
CA TYR A 201 -1.42 -18.99 -16.59
C TYR A 201 -1.55 -18.92 -18.13
N SER A 202 -2.66 -18.36 -18.63
CA SER A 202 -2.87 -18.19 -20.06
C SER A 202 -1.82 -17.29 -20.71
N ALA A 203 -1.44 -16.19 -20.03
CA ALA A 203 -0.38 -15.30 -20.48
C ALA A 203 0.99 -16.00 -20.48
N LEU A 204 1.35 -16.70 -19.40
CA LEU A 204 2.61 -17.44 -19.28
C LEU A 204 2.75 -18.53 -20.37
N SER A 205 1.67 -19.25 -20.66
CA SER A 205 1.63 -20.25 -21.74
C SER A 205 1.93 -19.63 -23.12
N VAL A 206 1.32 -18.47 -23.42
CA VAL A 206 1.56 -17.73 -24.68
C VAL A 206 2.97 -17.17 -24.75
N LEU A 207 3.45 -16.51 -23.70
CA LEU A 207 4.80 -15.94 -23.62
C LEU A 207 5.87 -17.03 -23.79
N THR A 208 5.72 -18.16 -23.10
CA THR A 208 6.66 -19.28 -23.21
C THR A 208 6.66 -19.86 -24.62
N SER A 209 5.47 -20.10 -25.21
CA SER A 209 5.34 -20.67 -26.56
C SER A 209 5.91 -19.76 -27.65
N GLU A 210 5.94 -18.44 -27.42
CA GLU A 210 6.61 -17.50 -28.33
C GLU A 210 8.14 -17.53 -28.11
N PHE A 211 8.59 -17.23 -26.88
CA PHE A 211 10.00 -16.92 -26.63
C PHE A 211 10.94 -18.12 -26.54
N THR A 212 10.43 -19.35 -26.46
CA THR A 212 11.24 -20.58 -26.58
C THR A 212 11.47 -21.02 -28.03
N GLN A 213 10.85 -20.35 -29.02
CA GLN A 213 11.09 -20.67 -30.43
C GLN A 213 12.56 -20.49 -30.82
N SER A 214 13.08 -21.38 -31.67
CA SER A 214 14.46 -21.36 -32.15
C SER A 214 14.88 -20.07 -32.86
N PHE A 215 13.92 -19.27 -33.34
CA PHE A 215 14.15 -17.90 -33.83
C PHE A 215 14.83 -17.00 -32.79
N TYR A 216 14.46 -17.13 -31.50
CA TYR A 216 15.06 -16.38 -30.40
C TYR A 216 16.41 -16.96 -29.93
N ASN A 217 16.79 -18.16 -30.40
CA ASN A 217 18.11 -18.77 -30.16
C ASN A 217 18.61 -18.65 -28.70
N SER A 218 17.75 -19.05 -27.75
CA SER A 218 18.02 -18.99 -26.30
C SER A 218 18.38 -17.59 -25.75
N THR A 219 17.95 -16.51 -26.42
CA THR A 219 18.12 -15.13 -25.93
C THR A 219 17.27 -14.86 -24.69
N VAL A 220 16.05 -15.42 -24.63
CA VAL A 220 15.23 -15.43 -23.42
C VAL A 220 15.66 -16.63 -22.58
N VAL A 221 16.40 -16.35 -21.50
CA VAL A 221 16.98 -17.37 -20.61
C VAL A 221 16.09 -17.69 -19.42
N ALA A 222 15.19 -16.79 -19.06
CA ALA A 222 14.27 -16.92 -17.94
C ALA A 222 12.89 -16.33 -18.27
N ILE A 223 11.85 -16.87 -17.63
CA ILE A 223 10.50 -16.28 -17.58
C ILE A 223 10.13 -16.20 -16.11
N GLU A 224 9.87 -14.97 -15.66
CA GLU A 224 9.37 -14.69 -14.33
C GLU A 224 7.85 -14.88 -14.28
N LEU A 225 7.33 -15.52 -13.23
CA LEU A 225 5.91 -15.93 -13.20
C LEU A 225 4.95 -14.78 -12.85
N ILE A 226 5.37 -13.89 -11.94
CA ILE A 226 4.68 -12.65 -11.55
C ILE A 226 5.63 -11.82 -10.66
N ASN A 227 5.74 -10.54 -10.97
CA ASN A 227 6.49 -9.53 -10.24
C ASN A 227 5.75 -9.09 -8.97
N GLU A 228 6.48 -9.00 -7.86
CA GLU A 228 6.04 -8.47 -6.56
C GLU A 228 4.65 -8.94 -6.04
N PRO A 229 4.34 -10.25 -6.03
CA PRO A 229 3.12 -10.75 -5.43
C PRO A 229 3.21 -10.58 -3.89
N PHE A 230 2.44 -9.65 -3.33
CA PHE A 230 2.46 -9.33 -1.89
C PHE A 230 1.32 -10.05 -1.12
N PRO A 231 1.48 -11.28 -0.58
CA PRO A 231 0.50 -11.93 0.30
C PRO A 231 0.53 -11.33 1.71
N TYR A 232 -0.64 -10.96 2.24
CA TYR A 232 -0.84 -10.33 3.55
C TYR A 232 -0.90 -11.36 4.70
N ASN A 233 -0.98 -12.66 4.40
CA ASN A 233 -1.18 -13.73 5.38
C ASN A 233 -0.87 -15.12 4.80
N ALA A 234 -0.81 -16.13 5.69
CA ALA A 234 -0.48 -17.51 5.32
C ALA A 234 -1.41 -18.12 4.26
N ALA A 235 -2.71 -17.81 4.24
CA ALA A 235 -3.62 -18.37 3.25
C ALA A 235 -3.37 -17.80 1.84
N GLU A 236 -2.97 -16.53 1.75
CA GLU A 236 -2.56 -15.92 0.48
C GLU A 236 -1.18 -16.41 0.02
N LEU A 237 -0.27 -16.69 0.97
CA LEU A 237 1.01 -17.35 0.67
C LEU A 237 0.81 -18.80 0.17
N ASP A 238 -0.16 -19.53 0.71
CA ASP A 238 -0.54 -20.85 0.20
C ASP A 238 -1.14 -20.76 -1.21
N VAL A 239 -1.94 -19.72 -1.50
CA VAL A 239 -2.40 -19.42 -2.88
C VAL A 239 -1.22 -19.10 -3.81
N LEU A 240 -0.24 -18.30 -3.37
CA LEU A 240 0.96 -17.99 -4.16
C LEU A 240 1.79 -19.24 -4.45
N LYS A 241 1.99 -20.11 -3.45
CA LYS A 241 2.68 -21.40 -3.61
C LYS A 241 1.95 -22.32 -4.58
N GLY A 242 0.63 -22.41 -4.48
CA GLY A 242 -0.19 -23.14 -5.44
C GLY A 242 -0.10 -22.57 -6.86
N PHE A 243 -0.08 -21.23 -6.98
CA PHE A 243 0.12 -20.54 -8.25
C PHE A 243 1.48 -20.87 -8.88
N TYR A 244 2.59 -20.73 -8.14
CA TYR A 244 3.93 -21.01 -8.65
C TYR A 244 4.08 -22.45 -9.14
N GLN A 245 3.53 -23.44 -8.44
CA GLN A 245 3.54 -24.84 -8.88
C GLN A 245 2.73 -25.05 -10.18
N GLY A 246 1.54 -24.45 -10.29
CA GLY A 246 0.71 -24.52 -11.50
C GLY A 246 1.32 -23.78 -12.70
N ALA A 247 1.93 -22.63 -12.45
CA ALA A 247 2.59 -21.81 -13.46
C ALA A 247 3.89 -22.46 -13.95
N TYR A 248 4.69 -23.08 -13.08
CA TYR A 248 5.83 -23.91 -13.47
C TYR A 248 5.40 -25.03 -14.43
N GLY A 249 4.35 -25.79 -14.09
CA GLY A 249 3.81 -26.83 -14.97
C GLY A 249 3.30 -26.28 -16.30
N THR A 250 2.76 -25.05 -16.29
CA THR A 250 2.31 -24.35 -17.50
C THR A 250 3.48 -23.96 -18.40
N VAL A 251 4.56 -23.38 -17.85
CA VAL A 251 5.78 -23.01 -18.60
C VAL A 251 6.45 -24.26 -19.17
N ARG A 252 6.75 -25.28 -18.35
CA ARG A 252 7.38 -26.53 -18.80
C ARG A 252 6.57 -27.24 -19.91
N GLY A 253 5.25 -27.27 -19.75
CA GLY A 253 4.33 -27.86 -20.74
C GLY A 253 4.12 -27.01 -22.00
N ALA A 254 4.40 -25.70 -21.97
CA ALA A 254 4.37 -24.82 -23.14
C ALA A 254 5.68 -24.93 -23.95
N ASP A 255 6.83 -24.86 -23.26
CA ASP A 255 8.17 -25.03 -23.84
C ASP A 255 8.28 -26.35 -24.62
N GLN A 256 7.89 -27.47 -23.99
CA GLN A 256 7.87 -28.79 -24.65
C GLN A 256 6.97 -28.82 -25.91
N LYS A 257 5.86 -28.07 -25.93
CA LYS A 257 4.96 -28.01 -27.10
C LYS A 257 5.49 -27.10 -28.21
N ALA A 258 6.28 -26.09 -27.88
CA ALA A 258 6.97 -25.23 -28.84
C ALA A 258 8.13 -25.96 -29.55
N GLY A 259 8.49 -27.16 -29.09
CA GLY A 259 9.58 -27.97 -29.64
C GLY A 259 10.90 -27.84 -28.89
N GLY A 260 10.91 -27.13 -27.76
CA GLY A 260 12.02 -27.11 -26.82
C GLY A 260 12.15 -28.41 -26.02
N GLY A 261 13.22 -28.53 -25.24
CA GLY A 261 13.49 -29.66 -24.35
C GLY A 261 12.51 -29.78 -23.17
N GLY A 262 11.64 -28.79 -22.95
CA GLY A 262 10.75 -28.71 -21.79
C GLY A 262 11.47 -28.23 -20.53
N ASN A 263 12.69 -27.73 -20.66
CA ASN A 263 13.54 -27.17 -19.60
C ASN A 263 14.41 -25.99 -20.12
N ASP A 264 14.10 -25.44 -21.30
CA ASP A 264 15.01 -24.57 -22.06
C ASP A 264 15.05 -23.14 -21.51
N VAL A 265 14.08 -22.77 -20.67
CA VAL A 265 14.01 -21.52 -19.91
C VAL A 265 14.01 -21.77 -18.41
N VAL A 266 14.68 -20.89 -17.66
CA VAL A 266 14.56 -20.82 -16.21
C VAL A 266 13.19 -20.27 -15.83
N VAL A 267 12.56 -20.85 -14.81
CA VAL A 267 11.33 -20.32 -14.20
C VAL A 267 11.75 -19.49 -13.00
N ALA A 268 11.63 -18.17 -13.11
CA ALA A 268 11.92 -17.25 -12.00
C ALA A 268 10.65 -16.99 -11.17
N ILE A 269 10.79 -16.99 -9.84
CA ILE A 269 9.72 -16.68 -8.90
C ILE A 269 10.18 -15.57 -7.95
N ASP A 270 9.36 -14.54 -7.78
CA ASP A 270 9.57 -13.48 -6.81
C ASP A 270 9.33 -14.00 -5.38
N GLU A 271 10.14 -13.58 -4.42
CA GLU A 271 10.04 -14.01 -3.02
C GLU A 271 8.78 -13.50 -2.28
N GLY A 272 8.08 -12.54 -2.85
CA GLY A 272 6.76 -12.06 -2.43
C GLY A 272 6.79 -11.31 -1.10
N PHE A 273 7.87 -10.62 -0.78
CA PHE A 273 8.07 -9.90 0.48
C PHE A 273 7.97 -10.79 1.73
N GLN A 274 8.22 -12.10 1.58
CA GLN A 274 8.18 -13.09 2.67
C GLN A 274 9.57 -13.47 3.19
N GLY A 275 10.62 -12.94 2.57
CA GLY A 275 12.02 -13.27 2.80
C GLY A 275 12.43 -14.60 2.16
N LEU A 276 13.64 -14.64 1.61
CA LEU A 276 14.25 -15.80 0.93
C LEU A 276 14.11 -17.14 1.69
N THR A 277 14.23 -17.11 3.02
CA THR A 277 14.09 -18.30 3.90
C THR A 277 12.74 -19.00 3.76
N THR A 278 11.66 -18.28 3.40
CA THR A 278 10.32 -18.84 3.17
C THR A 278 10.30 -19.87 2.02
N TRP A 279 11.27 -19.79 1.12
CA TRP A 279 11.36 -20.55 -0.12
C TRP A 279 12.48 -21.61 -0.14
N GLU A 280 13.32 -21.66 0.91
CA GLU A 280 14.43 -22.61 1.05
C GLU A 280 14.02 -24.10 0.93
N SER A 281 12.75 -24.43 1.12
CA SER A 281 12.20 -25.81 1.00
C SER A 281 11.17 -25.98 -0.14
N PHE A 282 10.95 -24.93 -0.93
CA PHE A 282 9.92 -24.90 -1.97
C PHE A 282 10.52 -25.19 -3.36
N MET A 283 9.77 -25.90 -4.21
CA MET A 283 10.12 -26.18 -5.62
C MET A 283 11.58 -26.62 -5.86
N GLN A 284 12.11 -27.54 -5.05
CA GLN A 284 13.47 -28.07 -5.18
C GLN A 284 13.60 -29.20 -6.22
N ALA A 285 14.85 -29.45 -6.64
CA ALA A 285 15.24 -30.65 -7.37
C ALA A 285 15.07 -31.93 -6.51
N PRO A 286 14.76 -33.10 -7.10
CA PRO A 286 14.66 -33.37 -8.54
C PRO A 286 13.31 -33.01 -9.18
N ASP A 287 12.28 -32.76 -8.38
CA ASP A 287 10.89 -32.60 -8.84
C ASP A 287 10.68 -31.31 -9.64
N TYR A 288 11.44 -30.26 -9.31
CA TYR A 288 11.47 -28.98 -10.01
C TYR A 288 12.92 -28.66 -10.41
N GLN A 289 13.12 -28.20 -11.62
CA GLN A 289 14.44 -27.96 -12.23
C GLN A 289 14.44 -26.61 -12.94
N ASN A 290 15.63 -25.99 -13.04
CA ASN A 290 15.82 -24.66 -13.62
C ASN A 290 14.84 -23.64 -13.00
N VAL A 291 14.80 -23.56 -11.67
CA VAL A 291 14.06 -22.56 -10.90
C VAL A 291 15.04 -21.51 -10.39
N ALA A 292 14.67 -20.24 -10.51
CA ALA A 292 15.38 -19.11 -9.93
C ALA A 292 14.48 -18.37 -8.94
N MET A 293 15.11 -17.75 -7.95
CA MET A 293 14.47 -16.83 -7.02
C MET A 293 14.81 -15.41 -7.45
N ASP A 294 13.80 -14.55 -7.53
CA ASP A 294 13.98 -13.11 -7.60
C ASP A 294 13.72 -12.48 -6.23
N THR A 295 14.45 -11.42 -5.92
CA THR A 295 14.31 -10.64 -4.69
C THR A 295 14.67 -9.19 -4.94
N HIS A 296 13.81 -8.28 -4.50
CA HIS A 296 14.00 -6.85 -4.71
C HIS A 296 14.56 -6.23 -3.43
N ILE A 297 15.74 -5.60 -3.51
CA ILE A 297 16.44 -5.07 -2.33
C ILE A 297 16.41 -3.54 -2.36
N TYR A 298 15.43 -3.01 -1.61
CA TYR A 298 15.19 -1.59 -1.42
C TYR A 298 15.17 -1.25 0.07
N MET A 299 15.75 -0.10 0.45
CA MET A 299 15.70 0.41 1.84
C MET A 299 14.73 1.56 2.04
N MET A 300 14.37 2.30 0.98
CA MET A 300 13.59 3.54 1.10
C MET A 300 12.08 3.35 1.30
N PHE A 301 11.59 2.11 1.32
CA PHE A 301 10.18 1.82 1.55
C PHE A 301 9.86 1.37 2.99
N ASP A 302 10.91 1.09 3.78
CA ASP A 302 10.84 0.79 5.21
C ASP A 302 11.33 1.98 6.05
N LEU A 303 10.69 2.24 7.19
CA LEU A 303 10.99 3.42 8.01
C LEU A 303 12.24 3.27 8.88
N ASP A 304 12.59 2.06 9.30
CA ASP A 304 13.79 1.80 10.08
C ASP A 304 15.02 1.79 9.16
N LEU A 305 14.88 1.27 7.92
CA LEU A 305 15.97 1.25 6.94
C LEU A 305 16.24 2.63 6.31
N ILE A 306 15.21 3.41 5.97
CA ILE A 306 15.42 4.74 5.36
C ILE A 306 15.98 5.78 6.36
N ALA A 307 15.85 5.52 7.66
CA ALA A 307 16.43 6.35 8.71
C ALA A 307 17.96 6.19 8.83
N MET A 308 18.54 5.14 8.22
CA MET A 308 19.96 4.82 8.34
C MET A 308 20.86 5.87 7.70
N GLY A 309 21.95 6.22 8.41
CA GLY A 309 23.02 7.03 7.83
C GLY A 309 23.82 6.26 6.78
N TYR A 310 24.55 6.97 5.91
CA TYR A 310 25.29 6.37 4.79
C TYR A 310 26.24 5.20 5.17
N THR A 311 26.87 5.21 6.34
CA THR A 311 27.73 4.09 6.76
C THR A 311 26.89 2.88 7.15
N GLU A 312 25.83 3.12 7.93
CA GLU A 312 24.92 2.08 8.43
C GLU A 312 24.14 1.42 7.29
N SER A 313 23.74 2.18 6.27
CA SER A 313 23.09 1.64 5.08
C SER A 313 24.01 0.71 4.27
N LEU A 314 25.31 1.05 4.14
CA LEU A 314 26.33 0.18 3.51
C LEU A 314 26.62 -1.08 4.32
N ASP A 315 26.70 -0.97 5.66
CA ASP A 315 26.83 -2.11 6.56
C ASP A 315 25.60 -3.05 6.48
N TRP A 316 24.39 -2.48 6.38
CA TRP A 316 23.15 -3.23 6.19
C TRP A 316 23.13 -4.00 4.86
N TYR A 317 23.57 -3.38 3.76
CA TYR A 317 23.73 -4.07 2.48
C TYR A 317 24.74 -5.22 2.58
N CYS A 318 25.89 -5.01 3.23
CA CYS A 318 26.88 -6.06 3.47
C CYS A 318 26.30 -7.27 4.23
N GLY A 319 25.36 -7.04 5.17
CA GLY A 319 24.65 -8.10 5.89
C GLY A 319 23.83 -9.05 5.00
N GLN A 320 23.35 -8.58 3.84
CA GLN A 320 22.48 -9.37 2.95
C GLN A 320 23.19 -10.55 2.27
N ALA A 321 24.53 -10.50 2.16
CA ALA A 321 25.34 -11.52 1.49
C ALA A 321 25.07 -12.95 2.02
N SER A 322 24.82 -13.09 3.32
CA SER A 322 24.57 -14.40 3.95
C SER A 322 23.21 -15.02 3.58
N PHE A 323 22.18 -14.19 3.43
CA PHE A 323 20.83 -14.62 3.02
C PHE A 323 20.81 -14.96 1.53
N LEU A 324 21.40 -14.09 0.71
CA LEU A 324 21.55 -14.27 -0.73
C LEU A 324 22.34 -15.54 -1.06
N ASN A 325 23.51 -15.75 -0.43
CA ASN A 325 24.29 -16.97 -0.63
C ASN A 325 23.51 -18.23 -0.23
N ARG A 326 22.81 -18.21 0.92
CA ARG A 326 21.99 -19.36 1.34
C ARG A 326 20.89 -19.69 0.34
N SER A 327 20.14 -18.69 -0.11
CA SER A 327 19.09 -18.89 -1.12
C SER A 327 19.68 -19.42 -2.43
N ASN A 328 20.83 -18.87 -2.86
CA ASN A 328 21.56 -19.27 -4.06
C ASN A 328 22.04 -20.73 -4.06
N ASN A 329 22.16 -21.36 -2.89
CA ASN A 329 22.47 -22.80 -2.76
C ASN A 329 21.24 -23.71 -2.95
N VAL A 330 20.02 -23.14 -3.01
CA VAL A 330 18.76 -23.85 -3.25
C VAL A 330 18.22 -23.55 -4.65
N HIS A 331 18.05 -22.25 -4.97
CA HIS A 331 17.60 -21.73 -6.27
C HIS A 331 18.57 -20.64 -6.71
N TRP A 332 18.90 -20.53 -7.99
CA TRP A 332 19.68 -19.39 -8.49
C TRP A 332 19.00 -18.09 -8.08
N THR A 333 19.64 -17.31 -7.21
CA THR A 333 19.02 -16.12 -6.61
C THR A 333 19.58 -14.88 -7.27
N ILE A 334 18.72 -14.12 -7.92
CA ILE A 334 19.04 -12.87 -8.61
C ILE A 334 18.42 -11.75 -7.79
N VAL A 335 19.12 -10.62 -7.68
CA VAL A 335 18.52 -9.37 -7.19
C VAL A 335 17.97 -8.62 -8.40
N GLY A 336 16.74 -8.92 -8.81
CA GLY A 336 16.11 -8.42 -10.04
C GLY A 336 15.77 -6.93 -10.02
N GLU A 337 15.64 -6.36 -8.81
CA GLU A 337 15.55 -4.91 -8.63
C GLU A 337 16.36 -4.40 -7.43
N PHE A 338 17.07 -3.31 -7.65
CA PHE A 338 17.69 -2.47 -6.61
C PHE A 338 18.05 -1.09 -7.18
N VAL A 339 18.38 -0.13 -6.30
CA VAL A 339 19.04 1.14 -6.65
C VAL A 339 20.17 1.50 -5.69
N PRO A 340 21.16 2.29 -6.12
CA PRO A 340 22.16 2.89 -5.23
C PRO A 340 21.59 3.91 -4.23
N ALA A 341 20.43 4.53 -4.54
CA ALA A 341 19.79 5.53 -3.69
C ALA A 341 19.32 4.95 -2.35
N ASN A 342 19.54 5.67 -1.24
CA ASN A 342 19.00 5.34 0.09
C ASN A 342 17.77 6.17 0.47
N THR A 343 17.11 6.81 -0.51
CA THR A 343 16.00 7.73 -0.26
C THR A 343 14.86 7.48 -1.23
N ASP A 344 13.64 7.84 -0.83
CA ASP A 344 12.46 7.84 -1.69
C ASP A 344 12.16 9.24 -2.26
N CYS A 345 13.19 10.10 -2.34
CA CYS A 345 13.11 11.46 -2.86
C CYS A 345 12.77 11.56 -4.36
N ALA A 346 12.93 10.47 -5.11
CA ALA A 346 12.68 10.42 -6.55
C ALA A 346 11.24 10.85 -6.92
N TYR A 347 11.10 11.66 -7.96
CA TYR A 347 9.86 12.33 -8.31
C TYR A 347 8.68 11.35 -8.52
N TRP A 348 7.69 11.42 -7.63
CA TRP A 348 6.51 10.54 -7.59
C TRP A 348 6.80 9.04 -7.45
N LEU A 349 7.95 8.66 -6.88
CA LEU A 349 8.26 7.26 -6.57
C LEU A 349 7.17 6.61 -5.71
N ASN A 350 6.69 7.34 -4.69
CA ASN A 350 5.57 6.91 -3.84
C ASN A 350 4.19 7.05 -4.49
N GLY A 351 4.10 7.37 -5.76
CA GLY A 351 2.87 7.64 -6.48
C GLY A 351 2.64 9.12 -6.79
N ARG A 352 1.74 9.35 -7.73
CA ARG A 352 1.47 10.68 -8.30
C ARG A 352 0.94 11.65 -7.24
N GLY A 353 1.61 12.79 -7.10
CA GLY A 353 1.22 13.85 -6.14
C GLY A 353 1.65 13.58 -4.70
N ARG A 354 2.31 12.45 -4.43
CA ARG A 354 2.80 12.07 -3.09
C ARG A 354 4.27 12.47 -2.91
N GLY A 355 4.63 12.81 -1.68
CA GLY A 355 6.01 13.17 -1.28
C GLY A 355 6.86 11.95 -0.92
N ALA A 356 7.94 12.20 -0.18
CA ALA A 356 8.91 11.22 0.30
C ALA A 356 8.79 10.96 1.81
N ARG A 357 9.12 9.75 2.28
CA ARG A 357 9.34 9.46 3.70
C ARG A 357 10.59 10.20 4.19
N TYR A 358 11.63 10.24 3.36
CA TYR A 358 12.96 10.76 3.73
C TYR A 358 12.93 12.19 4.29
N ASP A 359 12.12 13.08 3.71
CA ASP A 359 11.94 14.47 4.12
C ASP A 359 10.61 14.74 4.86
N ASN A 360 9.90 13.67 5.26
CA ASN A 360 8.58 13.69 5.88
C ASN A 360 7.45 14.36 5.03
N THR A 361 7.62 14.52 3.71
CA THR A 361 6.55 15.06 2.82
C THR A 361 5.48 14.03 2.42
N LEU A 362 5.70 12.73 2.68
CA LEU A 362 4.69 11.67 2.51
C LEU A 362 3.73 11.63 3.71
N ASN A 363 2.58 12.28 3.57
CA ASN A 363 1.55 12.41 4.62
C ASN A 363 0.82 11.11 5.03
N THR A 364 1.05 9.99 4.34
CA THR A 364 0.42 8.68 4.62
C THR A 364 1.32 7.72 5.42
N SER A 365 2.57 8.08 5.67
CA SER A 365 3.52 7.30 6.49
C SER A 365 3.72 7.94 7.85
N ALA A 366 4.22 7.18 8.83
CA ALA A 366 4.74 7.78 10.06
C ALA A 366 6.00 8.62 9.74
N SER A 367 6.21 9.68 10.50
CA SER A 367 7.33 10.60 10.32
C SER A 367 8.63 10.04 10.93
N LEU A 368 9.74 10.23 10.24
CA LEU A 368 11.09 10.00 10.78
C LEU A 368 11.39 11.01 11.90
N GLU A 369 12.07 10.56 12.96
CA GLU A 369 12.54 11.43 14.06
C GLU A 369 13.59 12.43 13.56
N TYR A 370 14.44 12.00 12.62
CA TYR A 370 15.49 12.79 11.99
C TYR A 370 15.33 12.74 10.46
N PRO A 371 14.41 13.52 9.86
CA PRO A 371 14.27 13.57 8.41
C PRO A 371 15.52 14.15 7.74
N GLY A 372 15.84 13.63 6.56
CA GLY A 372 16.84 14.21 5.67
C GLY A 372 16.27 15.32 4.78
N ASP A 373 17.07 15.75 3.81
CA ASP A 373 16.69 16.73 2.81
C ASP A 373 16.75 16.12 1.40
N CYS A 374 15.63 16.18 0.68
CA CYS A 374 15.53 15.74 -0.70
C CYS A 374 16.06 16.78 -1.72
N SER A 375 16.28 18.05 -1.33
CA SER A 375 16.61 19.14 -2.26
C SER A 375 17.87 18.89 -3.09
N ALA A 376 18.85 18.20 -2.50
CA ALA A 376 20.12 17.82 -3.14
C ALA A 376 20.21 16.29 -3.41
N LYS A 377 19.06 15.62 -3.58
CA LYS A 377 18.95 14.16 -3.80
C LYS A 377 17.89 13.75 -4.82
N THR A 378 17.30 14.68 -5.57
CA THR A 378 16.24 14.37 -6.54
C THR A 378 16.30 15.23 -7.80
N GLY A 379 15.63 14.78 -8.86
CA GLY A 379 15.44 15.51 -10.10
C GLY A 379 16.06 14.84 -11.33
N ALA A 380 15.97 15.55 -12.46
CA ALA A 380 16.49 15.10 -13.75
C ALA A 380 17.98 15.44 -13.96
N ASP A 381 18.47 16.49 -13.28
CA ASP A 381 19.83 17.02 -13.42
C ASP A 381 20.65 16.70 -12.15
N PRO A 382 21.62 15.77 -12.22
CA PRO A 382 22.42 15.40 -11.08
C PRO A 382 23.45 16.47 -10.68
N SER A 383 23.60 17.58 -11.41
CA SER A 383 24.45 18.69 -10.95
C SER A 383 23.88 19.40 -9.71
N GLY A 384 22.62 19.13 -9.35
CA GLY A 384 22.01 19.56 -8.09
C GLY A 384 22.28 18.62 -6.92
N PHE A 385 22.90 17.45 -7.14
CA PHE A 385 23.22 16.51 -6.06
C PHE A 385 24.41 17.00 -5.23
N SER A 386 24.41 16.73 -3.92
CA SER A 386 25.58 17.02 -3.10
C SER A 386 26.73 16.04 -3.40
N ASP A 387 27.97 16.51 -3.36
CA ASP A 387 29.17 15.68 -3.56
C ASP A 387 29.17 14.44 -2.63
N GLU A 388 28.65 14.61 -1.41
CA GLU A 388 28.51 13.53 -0.43
C GLU A 388 27.47 12.48 -0.86
N TYR A 389 26.35 12.90 -1.47
CA TYR A 389 25.36 11.96 -2.03
C TYR A 389 25.91 11.24 -3.25
N VAL A 390 26.63 11.92 -4.15
CA VAL A 390 27.28 11.28 -5.30
C VAL A 390 28.33 10.24 -4.86
N GLN A 391 29.14 10.57 -3.84
CA GLN A 391 30.07 9.61 -3.23
C GLN A 391 29.35 8.44 -2.54
N TYR A 392 28.20 8.69 -1.91
CA TYR A 392 27.38 7.62 -1.36
C TYR A 392 26.83 6.70 -2.44
N LEU A 393 26.21 7.24 -3.50
CA LEU A 393 25.69 6.45 -4.63
C LEU A 393 26.78 5.56 -5.24
N ALA A 394 28.01 6.06 -5.34
CA ALA A 394 29.14 5.30 -5.88
C ALA A 394 29.52 4.10 -5.01
N LYS A 395 29.66 4.31 -3.69
CA LYS A 395 29.95 3.24 -2.72
C LYS A 395 28.77 2.28 -2.58
N SER A 396 27.54 2.79 -2.62
CA SER A 396 26.32 2.01 -2.54
C SER A 396 26.19 1.06 -3.71
N PHE A 397 26.42 1.53 -4.94
CA PHE A 397 26.47 0.65 -6.12
C PHE A 397 27.55 -0.42 -6.00
N GLU A 398 28.78 -0.05 -5.62
CA GLU A 398 29.92 -0.99 -5.50
C GLU A 398 29.70 -2.05 -4.41
N VAL A 399 29.19 -1.66 -3.24
CA VAL A 399 28.83 -2.59 -2.16
C VAL A 399 27.68 -3.50 -2.56
N GLN A 400 26.58 -2.94 -3.07
CA GLN A 400 25.41 -3.72 -3.48
C GLN A 400 25.76 -4.75 -4.55
N THR A 401 26.40 -4.33 -5.64
CA THR A 401 26.80 -5.26 -6.72
C THR A 401 27.79 -6.32 -6.25
N TRP A 402 28.76 -5.98 -5.37
CA TRP A 402 29.64 -6.98 -4.76
C TRP A 402 28.88 -8.02 -3.92
N VAL A 403 27.89 -7.58 -3.13
CA VAL A 403 27.04 -8.44 -2.31
C VAL A 403 26.15 -9.33 -3.18
N TYR A 404 25.56 -8.78 -4.25
CA TYR A 404 24.60 -9.50 -5.10
C TYR A 404 25.31 -10.49 -6.05
N GLU A 405 26.57 -10.21 -6.41
CA GLU A 405 27.48 -11.17 -7.06
C GLU A 405 27.97 -12.31 -6.14
N GLN A 406 27.61 -12.32 -4.84
CA GLN A 406 27.75 -13.52 -4.00
C GLN A 406 26.62 -14.56 -4.23
N ALA A 407 25.61 -14.19 -5.02
CA ALA A 407 24.55 -15.06 -5.53
C ALA A 407 24.65 -15.15 -7.08
N SER A 408 23.53 -15.17 -7.81
CA SER A 408 23.51 -15.27 -9.27
C SER A 408 23.60 -13.91 -10.00
N GLY A 409 23.77 -12.81 -9.26
CA GLY A 409 23.94 -11.47 -9.82
C GLY A 409 22.75 -10.55 -9.57
N TRP A 410 22.66 -9.50 -10.38
CA TRP A 410 21.79 -8.34 -10.14
C TRP A 410 21.27 -7.72 -11.43
N VAL A 411 20.13 -7.04 -11.34
CA VAL A 411 19.56 -6.17 -12.38
C VAL A 411 19.19 -4.84 -11.71
N MET A 412 19.81 -3.74 -12.15
CA MET A 412 19.54 -2.42 -11.57
C MET A 412 18.24 -1.86 -12.14
N TRP A 413 17.33 -1.46 -11.25
CA TRP A 413 16.13 -0.73 -11.62
C TRP A 413 16.43 0.78 -11.63
N THR A 414 16.60 1.46 -12.76
CA THR A 414 16.37 1.03 -14.14
C THR A 414 17.42 1.63 -15.08
N TRP A 415 17.41 1.23 -16.35
CA TRP A 415 18.37 1.74 -17.34
C TRP A 415 18.37 3.26 -17.44
N LYS A 416 17.19 3.90 -17.41
CA LYS A 416 17.06 5.37 -17.49
C LYS A 416 15.76 5.88 -16.88
N THR A 417 15.77 7.13 -16.41
CA THR A 417 14.57 7.85 -15.96
C THR A 417 14.53 9.25 -16.59
N GLU A 418 13.36 9.91 -16.55
CA GLU A 418 13.23 11.31 -17.00
C GLU A 418 13.48 12.33 -15.87
N ARG A 419 13.27 11.94 -14.61
CA ARG A 419 13.18 12.86 -13.45
C ARG A 419 13.69 12.28 -12.10
N ALA A 420 14.43 11.18 -12.15
CA ALA A 420 14.99 10.51 -10.97
C ALA A 420 16.40 10.02 -11.30
N ALA A 421 17.35 10.95 -11.40
CA ALA A 421 18.70 10.69 -11.91
C ALA A 421 19.43 9.59 -11.13
N ASP A 422 19.21 9.49 -9.82
CA ASP A 422 19.74 8.47 -8.91
C ASP A 422 19.13 7.07 -9.10
N TRP A 423 17.98 6.96 -9.77
CA TRP A 423 17.33 5.72 -10.23
C TRP A 423 17.72 5.32 -11.67
N SER A 424 18.64 6.07 -12.31
CA SER A 424 19.01 5.91 -13.72
C SER A 424 20.43 5.38 -13.88
N MET A 425 20.58 4.12 -14.29
CA MET A 425 21.88 3.50 -14.55
C MET A 425 22.67 4.28 -15.62
N GLN A 426 22.01 4.71 -16.69
CA GLN A 426 22.58 5.55 -17.74
C GLN A 426 23.13 6.88 -17.19
N THR A 427 22.43 7.51 -16.25
CA THR A 427 22.88 8.75 -15.64
C THR A 427 24.07 8.49 -14.72
N GLY A 428 24.03 7.44 -13.89
CA GLY A 428 25.16 7.08 -13.02
C GLY A 428 26.45 6.75 -13.76
N ILE A 429 26.35 6.09 -14.92
CA ILE A 429 27.49 5.85 -15.83
C ILE A 429 28.03 7.17 -16.39
N THR A 430 27.14 8.09 -16.76
CA THR A 430 27.50 9.38 -17.38
C THR A 430 28.16 10.35 -16.40
N TYR A 431 27.70 10.35 -15.14
CA TYR A 431 28.10 11.31 -14.10
C TYR A 431 29.01 10.71 -13.01
N GLY A 432 29.39 9.42 -13.13
CA GLY A 432 30.55 8.85 -12.46
C GLY A 432 30.31 8.10 -11.14
N TRP A 433 29.05 7.92 -10.70
CA TRP A 433 28.74 7.05 -9.55
C TRP A 433 28.41 5.61 -9.93
N ILE A 434 28.40 5.27 -11.22
CA ILE A 434 28.42 3.87 -11.68
C ILE A 434 29.69 3.67 -12.50
N PRO A 435 30.56 2.70 -12.13
CA PRO A 435 31.86 2.51 -12.77
C PRO A 435 31.76 2.13 -14.24
N THR A 436 32.77 2.52 -15.02
CA THR A 436 32.97 2.05 -16.41
C THR A 436 34.44 1.65 -16.58
N PRO A 437 34.77 0.36 -16.77
CA PRO A 437 33.84 -0.77 -16.92
C PRO A 437 33.08 -1.11 -15.62
N ILE A 438 31.89 -1.71 -15.79
CA ILE A 438 30.92 -1.94 -14.70
C ILE A 438 31.44 -2.79 -13.54
N TYR A 439 32.42 -3.66 -13.81
CA TYR A 439 33.07 -4.57 -12.85
C TYR A 439 34.30 -3.95 -12.16
N SER A 440 34.59 -2.66 -12.37
CA SER A 440 35.70 -2.00 -11.67
C SER A 440 35.29 -1.56 -10.26
N LYS A 441 36.22 -1.71 -9.32
CA LYS A 441 36.04 -1.44 -7.89
C LYS A 441 36.92 -0.25 -7.47
N PRO A 442 36.45 0.99 -7.64
CA PRO A 442 37.24 2.17 -7.32
C PRO A 442 37.44 2.40 -5.82
N HIS A 443 36.63 1.80 -4.94
CA HIS A 443 36.73 1.98 -3.49
C HIS A 443 37.33 0.77 -2.74
N GLY A 444 37.35 -0.43 -3.34
CA GLY A 444 38.22 -1.56 -2.92
C GLY A 444 37.56 -2.93 -2.86
#